data_AF-A0AAV0P386-F1
#
_entry.id   AF-A0AAV0P386-F1
#
_cell.length_a   1.000
_cell.length_b   1.000
_cell.length_c   1.000
_cell.angle_alpha   90.00
_cell.angle_beta   90.00
_cell.angle_gamma   90.00
#
_symmetry.space_group_name_H-M   'P 1'
#
loop_
_entity.id
_entity.type
_entity.pdbx_description
1 polymer ?
#
loop_
_entity_poly.entity_id
_entity_poly.type
_entity_poly.pdbx_seq_one_letter_code
_entity_poly.pdbx_strand_id
1 'polypeptide(L)'
;MEEFVWAVYCNGRKMGYSIRRKSLSEDEIHVMQLLRGVSMGAGVLPPAGKEAAAAVDGGGEVTYIRARFERVVGSKDSEALYMINPDGAAGAELSLFFVRAH
;
A
#
# COMPACT_ATOMS: atom_id res chain seq x y z
N MET A 1 -6.58 -19.78 -12.77
CA MET A 1 -5.44 -18.86 -12.55
C MET A 1 -5.95 -17.44 -12.27
N GLU A 2 -7.05 -17.01 -12.89
CA GLU A 2 -7.71 -15.71 -12.69
C GLU A 2 -8.28 -15.46 -11.28
N GLU A 3 -8.62 -16.51 -10.53
CA GLU A 3 -9.21 -16.41 -9.17
C GLU A 3 -8.32 -15.70 -8.13
N PHE A 4 -7.03 -15.48 -8.44
CA PHE A 4 -6.08 -14.78 -7.56
C PHE A 4 -5.78 -13.33 -7.96
N VAL A 5 -6.34 -12.86 -9.07
CA VAL A 5 -6.09 -11.52 -9.62
C VAL A 5 -7.20 -10.57 -9.20
N TRP A 6 -6.81 -9.45 -8.60
CA TRP A 6 -7.71 -8.39 -8.17
C TRP A 6 -7.51 -7.16 -9.03
N ALA A 7 -8.56 -6.66 -9.66
CA ALA A 7 -8.54 -5.31 -10.20
C ALA A 7 -8.51 -4.31 -9.04
N VAL A 8 -7.59 -3.35 -9.10
CA VAL A 8 -7.41 -2.32 -8.08
C VAL A 8 -7.93 -1.00 -8.59
N TYR A 9 -8.76 -0.35 -7.80
CA TYR A 9 -9.26 1.00 -8.05
C TYR A 9 -8.77 1.93 -6.94
N CYS A 10 -8.25 3.08 -7.31
CA CYS A 10 -7.88 4.16 -6.41
C CYS A 10 -8.82 5.34 -6.68
N ASN A 11 -9.58 5.77 -5.68
CA ASN A 11 -10.55 6.87 -5.81
C ASN A 11 -11.49 6.70 -7.01
N GLY A 12 -12.00 5.47 -7.21
CA GLY A 12 -12.89 5.10 -8.30
C GLY A 12 -12.22 4.87 -9.66
N ARG A 13 -10.92 5.11 -9.81
CA ARG A 13 -10.18 4.90 -11.06
C ARG A 13 -9.40 3.59 -11.04
N LYS A 14 -9.53 2.79 -12.10
CA LYS A 14 -8.77 1.53 -12.23
C LYS A 14 -7.28 1.84 -12.38
N MET A 15 -6.47 1.33 -11.47
CA MET A 15 -5.01 1.51 -11.46
C MET A 15 -4.27 0.32 -12.04
N GLY A 16 -4.90 -0.86 -12.08
CA GLY A 16 -4.28 -2.08 -12.60
C GLY A 16 -4.79 -3.32 -11.89
N TYR A 17 -3.89 -4.29 -11.73
CA TYR A 17 -4.18 -5.57 -11.10
C TYR A 17 -3.18 -5.87 -9.97
N SER A 18 -3.63 -6.57 -8.95
CA SER A 18 -2.79 -7.07 -7.86
C SER A 18 -3.00 -8.56 -7.64
N ILE A 19 -1.98 -9.21 -7.09
CA ILE A 19 -2.01 -10.62 -6.71
C ILE A 19 -1.51 -10.71 -5.28
N ARG A 20 -2.17 -11.52 -4.46
CA ARG A 20 -1.75 -11.74 -3.08
C ARG A 20 -0.37 -12.43 -3.06
N ARG A 21 0.63 -11.75 -2.49
CA ARG A 21 1.97 -12.32 -2.26
C ARG A 21 1.90 -13.38 -1.16
N LYS A 22 2.59 -14.51 -1.37
CA LYS A 22 2.69 -15.62 -0.39
C LYS A 22 3.85 -15.46 0.59
N SER A 23 4.90 -14.76 0.17
CA SER A 23 6.12 -14.47 0.94
C SER A 23 6.55 -13.03 0.67
N LEU A 24 7.09 -12.38 1.69
CA LEU A 24 7.69 -11.05 1.57
C LEU A 24 9.17 -11.16 1.17
N SER A 25 9.66 -10.21 0.37
CA SER A 25 11.09 -10.06 0.08
C SER A 25 11.85 -9.48 1.29
N GLU A 26 13.18 -9.56 1.27
CA GLU A 26 14.03 -8.94 2.29
C GLU A 26 13.80 -7.42 2.39
N ASP A 27 13.64 -6.74 1.25
CA ASP A 27 13.35 -5.30 1.20
C ASP A 27 11.98 -4.97 1.82
N GLU A 28 10.95 -5.77 1.53
CA GLU A 28 9.63 -5.60 2.14
C GLU A 28 9.68 -5.80 3.65
N ILE A 29 10.41 -6.82 4.12
CA ILE A 29 10.62 -7.05 5.56
C ILE A 29 11.36 -5.86 6.18
N HIS A 30 12.39 -5.33 5.51
CA HIS A 30 13.14 -4.16 5.97
C HIS A 30 12.25 -2.92 6.10
N VAL A 31 11.43 -2.63 5.09
CA VAL A 31 10.44 -1.55 5.14
C VAL A 31 9.48 -1.72 6.32
N MET A 32 8.96 -2.93 6.54
CA MET A 32 8.05 -3.21 7.66
C MET A 32 8.73 -3.03 9.03
N GLN A 33 10.02 -3.33 9.13
CA GLN A 33 10.81 -3.11 10.34
C GLN A 33 11.03 -1.62 10.61
N LEU A 34 11.44 -0.84 9.60
CA LEU A 34 11.62 0.61 9.73
C LEU A 34 10.33 1.31 10.14
N LEU A 35 9.20 0.88 9.58
CA LEU A 35 7.92 1.49 9.88
C LEU A 35 7.32 1.03 11.20
N ARG A 36 7.87 0.03 11.90
CA ARG A 36 7.26 -0.56 13.11
C ARG A 36 6.86 0.49 14.17
N GLY A 37 7.70 1.51 14.39
CA GLY A 37 7.45 2.59 15.37
C GLY A 37 6.60 3.75 14.84
N VAL A 38 6.32 3.81 13.55
CA VAL A 38 5.51 4.87 12.93
C VAL A 38 4.04 4.53 13.12
N SER A 39 3.25 5.44 13.70
CA SER A 39 1.80 5.21 13.87
C SER A 39 1.00 5.71 12.67
N MET A 40 1.24 6.94 12.24
CA MET A 40 0.67 7.57 11.06
C MET A 40 1.67 8.57 10.47
N GLY A 41 1.53 8.91 9.19
CA GLY A 41 2.34 9.92 8.51
C GLY A 41 2.76 9.52 7.11
N ALA A 42 3.54 10.37 6.46
CA ALA A 42 4.16 10.10 5.17
C ALA A 42 5.64 10.51 5.22
N GLY A 43 6.48 9.87 4.42
CA GLY A 43 7.90 10.20 4.37
C GLY A 43 8.67 9.37 3.35
N VAL A 44 9.99 9.53 3.36
CA VAL A 44 10.93 8.75 2.55
C VAL A 44 11.71 7.85 3.48
N LEU A 45 11.80 6.57 3.13
CA LEU A 45 12.65 5.62 3.83
C LEU A 45 14.07 5.69 3.29
N PRO A 46 15.08 5.54 4.17
CA PRO A 46 16.45 5.39 3.71
C PRO A 46 16.58 4.13 2.83
N PRO A 47 17.50 4.13 1.86
CA PRO A 47 17.74 2.96 1.00
C PRO A 47 18.17 1.75 1.84
N ALA A 48 17.72 0.56 1.43
CA ALA A 48 18.06 -0.69 2.10
C ALA A 48 19.41 -1.24 1.61
N GLY A 49 20.24 -1.78 2.52
CA GLY A 49 21.40 -2.59 2.17
C GLY A 49 22.53 -1.88 1.38
N LYS A 50 23.17 -2.61 0.46
CA LYS A 50 24.36 -2.15 -0.31
C LYS A 50 24.08 -1.01 -1.29
N GLU A 51 22.81 -0.70 -1.55
CA GLU A 51 22.41 0.40 -2.44
C GLU A 51 22.67 1.79 -1.84
N ALA A 52 22.87 1.88 -0.51
CA ALA A 52 23.31 3.11 0.14
C ALA A 52 24.67 3.63 -0.39
N ALA A 53 25.52 2.75 -0.95
CA ALA A 53 26.80 3.13 -1.53
C ALA A 53 26.75 3.45 -3.04
N ALA A 54 25.64 3.13 -3.72
CA ALA A 54 25.45 3.34 -5.16
C ALA A 54 24.39 4.38 -5.51
N ALA A 55 23.69 4.94 -4.51
CA ALA A 55 22.69 5.99 -4.66
C ALA A 55 23.34 7.35 -4.99
N VAL A 56 23.92 7.46 -6.18
CA VAL A 56 24.32 8.74 -6.79
C VAL A 56 23.18 9.27 -7.68
N ASP A 57 22.11 8.50 -7.92
CA ASP A 57 21.05 8.87 -8.87
C ASP A 57 19.63 8.40 -8.48
N GLY A 58 19.16 8.77 -7.28
CA GLY A 58 17.72 8.80 -6.92
C GLY A 58 16.90 7.49 -6.95
N GLY A 59 17.47 6.36 -7.35
CA GLY A 59 16.75 5.11 -7.63
C GLY A 59 16.43 4.21 -6.42
N GLY A 60 16.83 4.58 -5.21
CA GLY A 60 16.69 3.75 -4.00
C GLY A 60 15.74 4.31 -2.93
N GLU A 61 15.08 5.44 -3.20
CA GLU A 61 14.23 6.11 -2.21
C GLU A 61 12.80 5.56 -2.23
N VAL A 62 12.36 4.97 -1.12
CA VAL A 62 11.00 4.45 -0.96
C VAL A 62 10.15 5.47 -0.21
N THR A 63 9.22 6.13 -0.90
CA THR A 63 8.20 6.95 -0.24
C THR A 63 7.12 6.05 0.37
N TYR A 64 6.68 6.37 1.59
CA TYR A 64 5.63 5.64 2.27
C TYR A 64 4.53 6.58 2.78
N ILE A 65 3.33 6.02 2.94
CA ILE A 65 2.23 6.60 3.72
C ILE A 65 1.76 5.51 4.69
N ARG A 66 1.61 5.88 5.95
CA ARG A 66 0.97 5.07 6.98
C ARG A 66 -0.23 5.83 7.51
N ALA A 67 -1.40 5.23 7.37
CA ALA A 67 -2.66 5.80 7.83
C ALA A 67 -3.56 4.71 8.39
N ARG A 68 -4.61 5.12 9.10
CA ARG A 68 -5.66 4.20 9.54
C ARG A 68 -6.68 4.06 8.41
N PHE A 69 -7.09 2.83 8.14
CA PHE A 69 -8.12 2.53 7.14
C PHE A 69 -9.30 1.84 7.79
N GLU A 70 -10.51 2.20 7.37
CA GLU A 70 -11.70 1.39 7.56
C GLU A 70 -11.78 0.36 6.44
N ARG A 71 -11.86 -0.93 6.81
CA ARG A 71 -12.03 -2.02 5.86
C ARG A 71 -13.49 -2.43 5.77
N VAL A 72 -14.05 -2.37 4.57
CA VAL A 72 -15.42 -2.80 4.26
C VAL A 72 -15.35 -3.97 3.29
N VAL A 73 -15.88 -5.13 3.69
CA VAL A 73 -15.95 -6.32 2.84
C VAL A 73 -17.34 -6.37 2.20
N GLY A 74 -17.41 -6.23 0.87
CA GLY A 74 -18.66 -6.25 0.15
C GLY A 74 -19.12 -7.68 -0.16
N SER A 75 -18.20 -8.53 -0.59
CA SER A 75 -18.45 -9.95 -0.87
C SER A 75 -17.15 -10.77 -0.75
N LYS A 76 -17.21 -12.06 -1.09
CA LYS A 76 -16.00 -12.91 -1.19
C LYS A 76 -15.00 -12.41 -2.26
N ASP A 77 -15.48 -11.59 -3.20
CA ASP A 77 -14.75 -11.11 -4.37
C ASP A 77 -14.57 -9.59 -4.38
N SER A 78 -14.97 -8.87 -3.31
CA SER A 78 -14.80 -7.42 -3.22
C SER A 78 -14.51 -6.91 -1.80
N GLU A 79 -13.54 -6.00 -1.69
CA GLU A 79 -13.23 -5.27 -0.46
C GLU A 79 -12.79 -3.83 -0.75
N ALA A 80 -13.09 -2.93 0.18
CA ALA A 80 -12.70 -1.52 0.15
C ALA A 80 -11.92 -1.15 1.41
N LEU A 81 -10.97 -0.23 1.24
CA LEU A 81 -10.22 0.42 2.31
C LEU A 81 -10.43 1.93 2.18
N TYR A 82 -11.04 2.56 3.18
CA TYR A 82 -11.23 4.00 3.23
C TYR A 82 -10.25 4.61 4.23
N MET A 83 -9.41 5.53 3.79
CA MET A 83 -8.53 6.26 4.70
C MET A 83 -9.36 7.08 5.69
N ILE A 84 -9.07 6.94 6.98
CA ILE A 84 -9.70 7.70 8.05
C ILE A 84 -8.85 8.95 8.28
N ASN A 85 -9.43 10.12 8.04
CA ASN A 85 -8.75 11.39 8.29
C ASN A 85 -8.66 11.63 9.81
N PRO A 86 -7.47 11.93 10.36
CA PRO A 86 -7.28 12.11 11.79
C PRO A 86 -7.97 13.36 12.35
N ASP A 87 -8.26 14.35 11.49
CA ASP A 87 -8.95 15.59 11.83
C ASP A 87 -10.49 15.47 11.74
N GLY A 88 -11.00 14.31 11.33
CA GLY A 88 -12.44 14.07 11.15
C GLY A 88 -13.04 14.80 9.94
N ALA A 89 -12.22 15.28 9.01
CA ALA A 89 -12.70 15.89 7.77
C ALA A 89 -13.59 14.90 6.98
N ALA A 90 -14.66 15.43 6.38
CA ALA A 90 -15.63 14.62 5.67
C ALA A 90 -15.06 14.07 4.35
N GLY A 91 -15.16 12.75 4.17
CA GLY A 91 -14.75 12.04 2.97
C GLY A 91 -13.31 11.52 3.02
N ALA A 92 -13.08 10.28 2.58
CA ALA A 92 -11.74 9.73 2.50
C ALA A 92 -10.98 10.35 1.31
N GLU A 93 -9.83 10.99 1.58
CA GLU A 93 -8.95 11.49 0.51
C GLU A 93 -8.38 10.37 -0.36
N LEU A 94 -8.25 9.17 0.23
CA LEU A 94 -7.81 7.95 -0.44
C LEU A 94 -8.76 6.80 -0.13
N SER A 95 -9.25 6.17 -1.18
CA SER A 95 -9.99 4.92 -1.14
C SER A 95 -9.34 3.91 -2.09
N LEU A 96 -9.14 2.69 -1.59
CA LEU A 96 -8.67 1.56 -2.38
C LEU A 96 -9.80 0.54 -2.47
N PHE A 97 -10.15 0.13 -3.67
CA PHE A 97 -11.17 -0.89 -3.90
C PHE A 97 -10.58 -2.03 -4.73
N PHE A 98 -10.77 -3.25 -4.23
CA PHE A 98 -10.32 -4.49 -4.86
C PHE A 98 -11.54 -5.28 -5.30
N VAL A 99 -11.54 -5.74 -6.54
CA VAL A 99 -12.57 -6.65 -7.07
C VAL A 99 -11.91 -7.73 -7.93
N ARG A 100 -12.29 -9.00 -7.73
CA ARG A 100 -11.79 -10.07 -8.61
C ARG A 100 -12.41 -9.95 -10.00
N ALA A 101 -11.58 -10.08 -11.02
CA ALA A 101 -12.07 -10.27 -12.38
C ALA A 101 -12.48 -11.75 -12.53
N HIS A 102 -13.69 -11.99 -13.02
CA HIS A 102 -14.14 -13.31 -13.47
C HIS A 102 -13.75 -13.53 -14.93
#